data_AF-A0A437RD70-F1
#
_entry.id   AF-A0A437RD70-F1
#
_cell.length_a   1.000
_cell.length_b   1.000
_cell.length_c   1.000
_cell.angle_alpha   90.00
_cell.angle_beta   90.00
_cell.angle_gamma   90.00
#
_symmetry.space_group_name_H-M   'P 1'
#
loop_
_entity.id
_entity.type
_entity.pdbx_description
1 polymer ?
#
loop_
_entity_poly.entity_id
_entity_poly.type
_entity_poly.pdbx_seq_one_letter_code
_entity_poly.pdbx_strand_id
1 'polypeptide(L)'
;MTPTAPAAAEAPCVYYDGACPLCSREIATYQRAQGGDQLQWVDAAVCPAPALGAALPREDALARLHVRLPDGRLLSGAAAFVAIWQRLPAFRGLALLARVPGAVWAMEMLYRGFLAVRPLWRPRPLPAAWLALPLALRRELRTDHAGEAGAVMIYRGVLALARDAEVRAFAQHHLQTEQQHLALIEAVVPRSQRSRLLPLWLAAGWVTGALPALFGPRAVYATIEAVETFVDTHYADQVAMIDALPASETQPGASLPALRQLLETCRLDEVAHRDDARARRGAAPAGVAARLWAAVVGSGSAAAVRVSRHL
;
A
#
# COMPACT_ATOMS: atom_id res chain seq x y z
N MET A 1 -52.49 4.48 -23.97
CA MET A 1 -51.45 3.92 -24.85
C MET A 1 -50.19 3.72 -24.00
N THR A 2 -49.76 2.48 -23.92
CA THR A 2 -48.70 1.91 -23.09
C THR A 2 -47.33 2.53 -23.40
N PRO A 3 -46.46 2.78 -22.40
CA PRO A 3 -45.13 3.33 -22.64
C PRO A 3 -44.24 2.35 -23.43
N THR A 4 -43.63 2.86 -24.49
CA THR A 4 -42.71 2.17 -25.39
C THR A 4 -41.48 1.65 -24.63
N ALA A 5 -41.18 0.36 -24.79
CA ALA A 5 -39.97 -0.27 -24.28
C ALA A 5 -38.71 0.35 -24.92
N PRO A 6 -37.58 0.45 -24.18
CA PRO A 6 -36.32 0.96 -24.74
C PRO A 6 -35.76 -0.01 -25.81
N ALA A 7 -35.18 0.56 -26.86
CA ALA A 7 -34.59 -0.14 -28.00
C ALA A 7 -33.61 -1.24 -27.56
N ALA A 8 -33.76 -2.43 -28.16
CA ALA A 8 -32.91 -3.59 -27.91
C ALA A 8 -31.44 -3.28 -28.26
N ALA A 9 -30.52 -3.58 -27.34
CA ALA A 9 -29.09 -3.57 -27.63
C ALA A 9 -28.77 -4.71 -28.61
N GLU A 10 -28.16 -4.40 -29.75
CA GLU A 10 -27.85 -5.40 -30.81
C GLU A 10 -26.83 -6.48 -30.35
N ALA A 11 -26.02 -6.17 -29.34
CA ALA A 11 -25.02 -7.08 -28.78
C ALA A 11 -25.26 -7.31 -27.27
N PRO A 12 -25.01 -8.54 -26.75
CA PRO A 12 -25.07 -8.79 -25.31
C PRO A 12 -24.06 -7.93 -24.56
N CYS A 13 -24.48 -7.43 -23.39
CA CYS A 13 -23.67 -6.58 -22.54
C CYS A 13 -23.19 -7.36 -21.30
N VAL A 14 -21.88 -7.40 -21.08
CA VAL A 14 -21.21 -8.07 -19.97
C VAL A 14 -20.88 -7.04 -18.90
N TYR A 15 -21.39 -7.25 -17.70
CA TYR A 15 -21.10 -6.44 -16.52
C TYR A 15 -20.15 -7.19 -15.59
N TYR A 16 -19.01 -6.58 -15.29
CA TYR A 16 -17.96 -7.18 -14.47
C TYR A 16 -17.40 -6.19 -13.45
N ASP A 17 -16.74 -6.73 -12.43
CA ASP A 17 -16.07 -5.97 -11.37
C ASP A 17 -14.62 -5.68 -11.75
N GLY A 18 -14.35 -4.50 -12.31
CA GLY A 18 -13.00 -4.06 -12.68
C GLY A 18 -12.06 -3.82 -11.49
N ALA A 19 -12.60 -3.69 -10.28
CA ALA A 19 -11.79 -3.51 -9.06
C ALA A 19 -11.20 -4.83 -8.53
N CYS A 20 -11.63 -5.99 -9.05
CA CYS A 20 -11.05 -7.30 -8.71
C CYS A 20 -9.98 -7.70 -9.73
N PRO A 21 -8.69 -7.79 -9.37
CA PRO A 21 -7.61 -8.07 -10.33
C PRO A 21 -7.78 -9.38 -11.10
N LEU A 22 -8.35 -10.41 -10.46
CA LEU A 22 -8.61 -11.70 -11.10
C LEU A 22 -9.74 -11.60 -12.13
N CYS A 23 -10.86 -10.98 -11.77
CA CYS A 23 -11.98 -10.74 -12.70
C CYS A 23 -11.52 -9.89 -13.88
N SER A 24 -10.81 -8.79 -13.64
CA SER A 24 -10.33 -7.90 -14.71
C SER A 24 -9.36 -8.61 -15.66
N ARG A 25 -8.45 -9.45 -15.14
CA ARG A 25 -7.53 -10.23 -15.98
C ARG A 25 -8.25 -11.28 -16.82
N GLU A 26 -9.25 -11.95 -16.25
CA GLU A 26 -10.11 -12.89 -16.97
C GLU A 26 -10.87 -12.19 -18.10
N ILE A 27 -11.53 -11.06 -17.80
CA ILE A 27 -12.29 -10.27 -18.78
C ILE A 27 -11.38 -9.72 -19.88
N ALA A 28 -10.18 -9.23 -19.55
CA ALA A 28 -9.18 -8.82 -20.53
C ALA A 28 -8.72 -9.97 -21.45
N THR A 29 -8.83 -11.23 -21.00
CA THR A 29 -8.56 -12.40 -21.84
C THR A 29 -9.70 -12.62 -22.83
N TYR A 30 -10.96 -12.48 -22.39
CA TYR A 30 -12.14 -12.56 -23.26
C TYR A 30 -12.21 -11.42 -24.28
N GLN A 31 -11.91 -10.18 -23.87
CA GLN A 31 -11.88 -9.01 -24.75
C GLN A 31 -10.86 -9.14 -25.89
N ARG A 32 -9.72 -9.81 -25.64
CA ARG A 32 -8.66 -10.03 -26.64
C ARG A 32 -8.90 -11.26 -27.52
N ALA A 33 -9.86 -12.11 -27.17
CA ALA A 33 -10.19 -13.29 -27.96
C ALA A 33 -11.00 -12.91 -29.20
N GLN A 34 -10.87 -13.69 -30.27
CA GLN A 34 -11.72 -13.55 -31.45
C GLN A 34 -13.20 -13.64 -31.07
N GLY A 35 -14.03 -12.69 -31.53
CA GLY A 35 -15.44 -12.58 -31.15
C GLY A 35 -15.70 -11.75 -29.88
N GLY A 36 -14.65 -11.28 -29.19
CA GLY A 36 -14.77 -10.38 -28.04
C GLY A 36 -15.33 -9.00 -28.39
N ASP A 37 -15.17 -8.59 -29.65
CA ASP A 37 -15.74 -7.39 -30.28
C ASP A 37 -17.27 -7.47 -30.49
N GLN A 38 -17.85 -8.67 -30.42
CA GLN A 38 -19.30 -8.91 -30.52
C GLN A 38 -20.02 -8.77 -29.17
N LEU A 39 -19.29 -8.43 -28.11
CA LEU A 39 -19.79 -8.24 -26.75
C LEU A 39 -19.53 -6.80 -26.32
N GLN A 40 -20.53 -6.20 -25.66
CA GLN A 40 -20.32 -4.93 -24.97
C GLN A 40 -19.77 -5.21 -23.58
N TRP A 41 -18.75 -4.47 -23.15
CA TRP A 41 -18.09 -4.68 -21.86
C TRP A 41 -18.28 -3.45 -20.97
N VAL A 42 -18.89 -3.63 -19.81
CA VAL A 42 -19.15 -2.56 -18.84
C VAL A 42 -18.49 -2.90 -17.51
N ASP A 43 -17.54 -2.06 -17.11
CA ASP A 43 -16.93 -2.12 -15.78
C ASP A 43 -17.86 -1.46 -14.74
N ALA A 44 -18.49 -2.28 -13.91
CA ALA A 44 -19.41 -1.85 -12.87
C ALA A 44 -18.72 -1.06 -11.74
N ALA A 45 -17.40 -1.09 -11.64
CA ALA A 45 -16.66 -0.31 -10.65
C ALA A 45 -16.65 1.19 -10.97
N VAL A 46 -16.67 1.56 -12.26
CA VAL A 46 -16.45 2.94 -12.71
C VAL A 46 -17.53 3.50 -13.63
N CYS A 47 -18.42 2.67 -14.19
CA CYS A 47 -19.44 3.15 -15.11
C CYS A 47 -20.42 4.13 -14.43
N PRO A 48 -21.12 5.02 -15.16
CA PRO A 48 -22.21 5.82 -14.60
C PRO A 48 -23.44 4.93 -14.28
N ALA A 49 -24.29 5.35 -13.34
CA ALA A 49 -25.45 4.55 -12.89
C ALA A 49 -26.42 4.14 -14.02
N PRO A 50 -26.74 4.98 -15.03
CA PRO A 50 -27.61 4.59 -16.13
C PRO A 50 -27.07 3.42 -16.97
N ALA A 51 -25.75 3.20 -17.00
CA ALA A 51 -25.14 2.15 -17.84
C ALA A 51 -25.47 0.72 -17.37
N LEU A 52 -25.80 0.53 -16.09
CA LEU A 52 -26.19 -0.78 -15.54
C LEU A 52 -27.65 -1.15 -15.88
N GLY A 53 -28.48 -0.13 -16.13
CA GLY A 53 -29.93 -0.25 -16.29
C GLY A 53 -30.67 -0.48 -14.97
N ALA A 54 -31.98 -0.26 -14.96
CA ALA A 54 -32.80 -0.33 -13.74
C ALA A 54 -32.86 -1.74 -13.10
N ALA A 55 -32.63 -2.80 -13.90
CA ALA A 55 -32.74 -4.19 -13.46
C ALA A 55 -31.46 -4.77 -12.84
N LEU A 56 -30.38 -3.98 -12.70
CA LEU A 56 -29.12 -4.42 -12.10
C LEU A 56 -28.55 -3.35 -11.15
N PRO A 57 -28.79 -3.47 -9.83
CA PRO A 57 -28.14 -2.64 -8.84
C PRO A 57 -26.61 -2.75 -8.94
N ARG A 58 -25.89 -1.66 -8.64
CA ARG A 58 -24.42 -1.67 -8.68
C ARG A 58 -23.82 -2.68 -7.71
N GLU A 59 -24.43 -2.84 -6.54
CA GLU A 59 -23.99 -3.82 -5.55
C GLU A 59 -23.97 -5.23 -6.14
N ASP A 60 -25.03 -5.63 -6.83
CA ASP A 60 -25.11 -6.94 -7.50
C ASP A 60 -24.11 -7.06 -8.64
N ALA A 61 -23.94 -6.00 -9.45
CA ALA A 61 -22.97 -5.97 -10.54
C ALA A 61 -21.52 -6.12 -10.05
N LEU A 62 -21.22 -5.59 -8.86
CA LEU A 62 -19.93 -5.77 -8.19
C LEU A 62 -19.84 -7.10 -7.44
N ALA A 63 -20.96 -7.68 -7.01
CA ALA A 63 -21.01 -8.95 -6.30
C ALA A 63 -20.65 -10.13 -7.21
N ARG A 64 -21.12 -10.13 -8.47
CA ARG A 64 -20.88 -11.22 -9.43
C ARG A 64 -21.01 -10.78 -10.89
N LEU A 65 -20.49 -11.61 -11.80
CA LEU A 65 -20.54 -11.41 -13.25
C LEU A 65 -21.99 -11.51 -13.75
N HIS A 66 -22.37 -10.60 -14.63
CA HIS A 66 -23.67 -10.60 -15.29
C HIS A 66 -23.54 -10.43 -16.81
N VAL A 67 -24.49 -10.99 -17.55
CA VAL A 67 -24.65 -10.75 -18.99
C VAL A 67 -26.11 -10.42 -19.27
N ARG A 68 -26.35 -9.24 -19.86
CA ARG A 68 -27.65 -8.88 -20.40
C ARG A 68 -27.70 -9.25 -21.88
N LEU A 69 -28.64 -10.10 -22.23
CA LEU A 69 -28.89 -10.52 -23.60
C LEU A 69 -29.67 -9.43 -24.37
N PRO A 70 -29.66 -9.45 -25.73
CA PRO A 70 -30.43 -8.53 -26.55
C PRO A 70 -31.94 -8.50 -26.27
N ASP A 71 -32.50 -9.63 -25.79
CA ASP A 71 -33.90 -9.76 -25.38
C ASP A 71 -34.19 -9.18 -23.99
N GLY A 72 -33.20 -8.56 -23.34
CA GLY A 72 -33.30 -7.93 -22.03
C GLY A 72 -33.08 -8.88 -20.84
N ARG A 73 -33.00 -10.19 -21.06
CA ARG A 73 -32.76 -11.16 -19.98
C ARG A 73 -31.40 -10.97 -19.36
N LEU A 74 -31.34 -11.02 -18.03
CA LEU A 74 -30.11 -10.87 -17.26
C LEU A 74 -29.68 -12.24 -16.71
N LEU A 75 -28.54 -12.72 -17.21
CA LEU A 75 -27.88 -13.94 -16.73
C LEU A 75 -26.81 -13.58 -15.69
N SER A 76 -26.55 -14.47 -14.73
CA SER A 76 -25.55 -14.23 -13.68
C SER A 76 -24.67 -15.46 -13.39
N GLY A 77 -23.46 -15.22 -12.89
CA GLY A 77 -22.45 -16.24 -12.55
C GLY A 77 -22.20 -17.29 -13.62
N ALA A 78 -22.37 -18.57 -13.32
CA ALA A 78 -22.03 -19.63 -14.28
C ALA A 78 -22.77 -19.49 -15.62
N ALA A 79 -24.05 -19.11 -15.60
CA ALA A 79 -24.83 -18.89 -16.81
C ALA A 79 -24.31 -17.70 -17.65
N ALA A 80 -23.80 -16.65 -16.98
CA ALA A 80 -23.15 -15.52 -17.64
C ALA A 80 -21.85 -15.94 -18.32
N PHE A 81 -21.00 -16.74 -17.66
CA PHE A 81 -19.78 -17.29 -18.28
C PHE A 81 -20.10 -18.13 -19.53
N VAL A 82 -21.08 -19.03 -19.44
CA VAL A 82 -21.49 -19.86 -20.57
C VAL A 82 -21.96 -19.00 -21.75
N ALA A 83 -22.72 -17.93 -21.50
CA ALA A 83 -23.19 -17.02 -22.54
C ALA A 83 -22.03 -16.29 -23.26
N ILE A 84 -20.94 -15.99 -22.54
CA ILE A 84 -19.71 -15.43 -23.12
C ILE A 84 -18.99 -16.50 -23.95
N TRP A 85 -18.72 -17.68 -23.38
CA TRP A 85 -17.96 -18.74 -24.07
C TRP A 85 -18.64 -19.26 -25.33
N GLN A 86 -19.96 -19.23 -25.40
CA GLN A 86 -20.71 -19.57 -26.62
C GLN A 86 -20.40 -18.64 -27.80
N ARG A 87 -19.93 -17.41 -27.54
CA ARG A 87 -19.62 -16.38 -28.54
C ARG A 87 -18.13 -16.29 -28.88
N LEU A 88 -17.27 -16.92 -28.07
CA LEU A 88 -15.84 -16.91 -28.26
C LEU A 88 -15.37 -18.27 -28.79
N PRO A 89 -14.92 -18.39 -30.06
CA PRO A 89 -14.51 -19.66 -30.66
C PRO A 89 -13.44 -20.40 -29.84
N ALA A 90 -12.48 -19.68 -29.26
CA ALA A 90 -11.41 -20.22 -28.43
C ALA A 90 -11.92 -20.94 -27.17
N PHE A 91 -13.13 -20.63 -26.70
CA PHE A 91 -13.71 -21.18 -25.47
C PHE A 91 -14.87 -22.15 -25.75
N ARG A 92 -15.06 -22.58 -27.00
CA ARG A 92 -16.12 -23.53 -27.38
C ARG A 92 -16.10 -24.82 -26.58
N GLY A 93 -14.91 -25.34 -26.24
CA GLY A 93 -14.78 -26.55 -25.40
C GLY A 93 -15.44 -26.38 -24.03
N LEU A 94 -15.28 -25.22 -23.39
CA LEU A 94 -15.92 -24.90 -22.11
C LEU A 94 -17.43 -24.70 -22.27
N ALA A 95 -17.86 -24.07 -23.36
CA ALA A 95 -19.29 -23.95 -23.67
C ALA A 95 -19.96 -25.32 -23.92
N LEU A 96 -19.23 -26.28 -24.52
CA LEU A 96 -19.71 -27.66 -24.69
C LEU A 96 -19.77 -28.42 -23.37
N LEU A 97 -18.79 -28.25 -22.49
CA LEU A 97 -18.79 -28.85 -21.14
C LEU A 97 -20.05 -28.45 -20.35
N ALA A 98 -20.50 -27.20 -20.50
CA ALA A 98 -21.71 -26.71 -19.85
C ALA A 98 -23.01 -27.42 -20.29
N ARG A 99 -22.98 -28.19 -21.38
CA ARG A 99 -24.13 -29.01 -21.83
C ARG A 99 -24.27 -30.32 -21.08
N VAL A 100 -23.24 -30.75 -20.35
CA VAL A 100 -23.29 -31.96 -19.52
C VAL A 100 -24.23 -31.72 -18.33
N PRO A 101 -25.20 -32.61 -18.05
CA PRO A 101 -26.08 -32.47 -16.90
C PRO A 101 -25.29 -32.27 -15.59
N GLY A 102 -25.63 -31.22 -14.84
CA GLY A 102 -24.95 -30.86 -13.59
C GLY A 102 -23.70 -30.00 -13.73
N ALA A 103 -23.12 -29.82 -14.93
CA ALA A 103 -21.90 -29.04 -15.10
C ALA A 103 -22.07 -27.56 -14.71
N VAL A 104 -23.15 -26.91 -15.16
CA VAL A 104 -23.43 -25.51 -14.79
C VAL A 104 -23.63 -25.34 -13.29
N TRP A 105 -24.23 -26.32 -12.62
CA TRP A 105 -24.37 -26.31 -11.16
C TRP A 105 -23.00 -26.40 -10.48
N ALA A 106 -22.15 -27.34 -10.91
CA ALA A 106 -20.79 -27.49 -10.38
C ALA A 106 -19.96 -26.21 -10.59
N MET A 107 -20.05 -25.61 -11.78
CA MET A 107 -19.42 -24.32 -12.07
C MET A 107 -19.94 -23.19 -11.18
N GLU A 108 -21.25 -23.12 -10.92
CA GLU A 108 -21.83 -22.12 -10.01
C GLU A 108 -21.31 -22.32 -8.58
N MET A 109 -21.13 -23.56 -8.12
CA MET A 109 -20.55 -23.83 -6.79
C MET A 109 -19.09 -23.40 -6.72
N LEU A 110 -18.28 -23.73 -7.72
CA LEU A 110 -16.89 -23.27 -7.82
C LEU A 110 -16.80 -21.75 -7.86
N TYR A 111 -17.67 -21.11 -8.64
CA TYR A 111 -17.72 -19.66 -8.76
C TYR A 111 -18.12 -18.99 -7.44
N ARG A 112 -19.11 -19.53 -6.71
CA ARG A 112 -19.47 -19.05 -5.37
C ARG A 112 -18.34 -19.23 -4.36
N GLY A 113 -17.62 -20.34 -4.43
CA GLY A 113 -16.40 -20.57 -3.65
C GLY A 113 -15.36 -19.48 -3.92
N PHE A 114 -15.08 -19.19 -5.20
CA PHE A 114 -14.23 -18.07 -5.59
C PHE A 114 -14.73 -16.73 -5.03
N LEU A 115 -16.02 -16.42 -5.15
CA LEU A 115 -16.60 -15.17 -4.63
C LEU A 115 -16.45 -15.02 -3.10
N ALA A 116 -16.48 -16.13 -2.36
CA ALA A 116 -16.24 -16.12 -0.92
C ALA A 116 -14.77 -15.83 -0.56
N VAL A 117 -13.82 -16.29 -1.38
CA VAL A 117 -12.37 -16.06 -1.16
C VAL A 117 -11.91 -14.73 -1.78
N ARG A 118 -12.64 -14.20 -2.78
CA ARG A 118 -12.35 -12.97 -3.52
C ARG A 118 -11.99 -11.75 -2.65
N PRO A 119 -12.60 -11.49 -1.49
CA PRO A 119 -12.23 -10.36 -0.63
C PRO A 119 -10.75 -10.34 -0.22
N LEU A 120 -10.06 -11.49 -0.22
CA LEU A 120 -8.63 -11.58 0.10
C LEU A 120 -7.73 -10.99 -0.99
N TRP A 121 -8.20 -10.91 -2.23
CA TRP A 121 -7.45 -10.39 -3.37
C TRP A 121 -7.97 -9.05 -3.89
N ARG A 122 -9.12 -8.59 -3.40
CA ARG A 122 -9.58 -7.23 -3.68
C ARG A 122 -8.64 -6.26 -2.95
N PRO A 123 -7.88 -5.42 -3.66
CA PRO A 123 -7.09 -4.40 -3.00
C PRO A 123 -8.05 -3.54 -2.18
N ARG A 124 -7.77 -3.37 -0.89
CA ARG A 124 -8.53 -2.43 -0.08
C ARG A 124 -8.40 -1.04 -0.72
N PRO A 125 -9.51 -0.34 -0.97
CA PRO A 125 -9.44 1.01 -1.51
C PRO A 125 -8.59 1.86 -0.56
N LEU A 126 -7.72 2.69 -1.13
CA LEU A 126 -6.91 3.59 -0.34
C LEU A 126 -7.82 4.63 0.33
N PRO A 127 -7.55 5.04 1.58
CA PRO A 127 -8.32 6.09 2.23
C PRO A 127 -8.32 7.37 1.39
N ALA A 128 -9.45 8.06 1.32
CA ALA A 128 -9.56 9.32 0.58
C ALA A 128 -8.52 10.36 1.05
N ALA A 129 -8.29 10.43 2.37
CA ALA A 129 -7.26 11.27 2.97
C ALA A 129 -5.85 10.99 2.44
N TRP A 130 -5.52 9.71 2.18
CA TRP A 130 -4.24 9.33 1.58
C TRP A 130 -4.16 9.76 0.11
N LEU A 131 -5.23 9.56 -0.66
CA LEU A 131 -5.28 9.93 -2.08
C LEU A 131 -5.19 11.45 -2.31
N ALA A 132 -5.70 12.22 -1.35
CA ALA A 132 -5.65 13.68 -1.36
C ALA A 132 -4.23 14.24 -1.17
N LEU A 133 -3.28 13.44 -0.66
CA LEU A 133 -1.90 13.87 -0.48
C LEU A 133 -1.13 13.93 -1.82
N PRO A 134 -0.29 14.97 -2.04
CA PRO A 134 0.60 15.03 -3.18
C PRO A 134 1.47 13.77 -3.31
N LEU A 135 1.78 13.38 -4.55
CA LEU A 135 2.56 12.17 -4.81
C LEU A 135 3.94 12.22 -4.16
N ALA A 136 4.58 13.40 -4.11
CA ALA A 136 5.87 13.59 -3.45
C ALA A 136 5.77 13.22 -1.96
N LEU A 137 4.80 13.80 -1.24
CA LEU A 137 4.61 13.55 0.18
C LEU A 137 4.24 12.08 0.48
N ARG A 138 3.43 11.44 -0.37
CA ARG A 138 3.17 9.99 -0.25
C ARG A 138 4.42 9.12 -0.38
N ARG A 139 5.43 9.58 -1.14
CA ARG A 139 6.70 8.86 -1.26
C ARG A 139 7.56 9.06 0.00
N GLU A 140 7.60 10.27 0.54
CA GLU A 140 8.30 10.54 1.80
C GLU A 140 7.68 9.77 2.97
N LEU A 141 6.35 9.77 3.12
CA LEU A 141 5.70 8.99 4.18
C LEU A 141 5.97 7.48 4.09
N ARG A 142 6.20 6.95 2.88
CA ARG A 142 6.63 5.55 2.71
C ARG A 142 8.03 5.34 3.26
N THR A 143 8.93 6.32 3.06
CA THR A 143 10.28 6.28 3.61
C THR A 143 10.27 6.46 5.11
N ASP A 144 9.39 7.30 5.66
CA ASP A 144 9.22 7.47 7.10
C ASP A 144 8.83 6.15 7.74
N HIS A 145 7.80 5.48 7.20
CA HIS A 145 7.42 4.17 7.71
C HIS A 145 8.60 3.17 7.69
N ALA A 146 9.39 3.15 6.62
CA ALA A 146 10.56 2.28 6.54
C ALA A 146 11.67 2.69 7.54
N GLY A 147 11.85 3.99 7.74
CA GLY A 147 12.78 4.60 8.69
C GLY A 147 12.42 4.27 10.12
N GLU A 148 11.19 4.57 10.56
CA GLU A 148 10.68 4.28 11.90
C GLU A 148 10.74 2.78 12.24
N ALA A 149 10.35 1.93 11.28
CA ALA A 149 10.46 0.49 11.45
C ALA A 149 11.93 0.04 11.58
N GLY A 150 12.84 0.70 10.86
CA GLY A 150 14.28 0.52 10.98
C GLY A 150 14.83 1.00 12.33
N ALA A 151 14.41 2.17 12.82
CA ALA A 151 14.82 2.77 14.09
C ALA A 151 14.45 1.87 15.28
N VAL A 152 13.23 1.33 15.29
CA VAL A 152 12.81 0.27 16.23
C VAL A 152 13.78 -0.91 16.20
N MET A 153 14.25 -1.32 15.02
CA MET A 153 15.20 -2.42 14.90
C MET A 153 16.62 -2.03 15.33
N ILE A 154 17.05 -0.78 15.17
CA ILE A 154 18.33 -0.28 15.71
C ILE A 154 18.38 -0.50 17.22
N TYR A 155 17.40 0.00 17.97
CA TYR A 155 17.41 -0.17 19.43
C TYR A 155 17.27 -1.64 19.86
N ARG A 156 16.50 -2.46 19.11
CA ARG A 156 16.48 -3.91 19.34
C ARG A 156 17.84 -4.57 19.08
N GLY A 157 18.58 -4.11 18.08
CA GLY A 157 19.95 -4.54 17.80
C GLY A 157 20.91 -4.19 18.94
N VAL A 158 20.84 -2.95 19.44
CA VAL A 158 21.61 -2.52 20.61
C VAL A 158 21.31 -3.43 21.80
N LEU A 159 20.03 -3.65 22.13
CA LEU A 159 19.61 -4.46 23.27
C LEU A 159 20.00 -5.94 23.18
N ALA A 160 20.19 -6.45 21.96
CA ALA A 160 20.62 -7.83 21.73
C ALA A 160 22.08 -8.06 22.16
N LEU A 161 22.96 -7.07 21.99
CA LEU A 161 24.41 -7.23 22.20
C LEU A 161 24.98 -6.37 23.33
N ALA A 162 24.33 -5.28 23.71
CA ALA A 162 24.79 -4.40 24.78
C ALA A 162 24.70 -5.10 26.14
N ARG A 163 25.84 -5.11 26.85
CA ARG A 163 25.96 -5.61 28.23
C ARG A 163 25.88 -4.50 29.28
N ASP A 164 26.25 -3.29 28.91
CA ASP A 164 26.26 -2.14 29.80
C ASP A 164 24.83 -1.74 30.20
N ALA A 165 24.60 -1.55 31.51
CA ALA A 165 23.26 -1.29 32.03
C ALA A 165 22.71 0.08 31.61
N GLU A 166 23.59 1.09 31.49
CA GLU A 166 23.19 2.43 31.10
C GLU A 166 22.80 2.46 29.62
N VAL A 167 23.59 1.83 28.74
CA VAL A 167 23.27 1.71 27.31
C VAL A 167 21.95 0.96 27.09
N ARG A 168 21.70 -0.09 27.89
CA ARG A 168 20.44 -0.84 27.80
C ARG A 168 19.25 -0.01 28.26
N ALA A 169 19.38 0.76 29.35
CA ALA A 169 18.33 1.65 29.82
C ALA A 169 18.03 2.76 28.81
N PHE A 170 19.09 3.37 28.24
CA PHE A 170 19.00 4.32 27.14
C PHE A 170 18.24 3.73 25.95
N ALA A 171 18.65 2.55 25.47
CA ALA A 171 18.03 1.92 24.32
C ALA A 171 16.58 1.49 24.57
N GLN A 172 16.22 1.07 25.79
CA GLN A 172 14.84 0.77 26.14
C GLN A 172 13.94 2.01 26.13
N HIS A 173 14.45 3.13 26.66
CA HIS A 173 13.71 4.38 26.69
C HIS A 173 13.42 4.89 25.27
N HIS A 174 14.45 4.99 24.43
CA HIS A 174 14.29 5.48 23.06
C HIS A 174 13.48 4.51 22.20
N LEU A 175 13.64 3.18 22.36
CA LEU A 175 12.81 2.18 21.69
C LEU A 175 11.31 2.39 21.92
N GLN A 176 10.92 2.87 23.11
CA GLN A 176 9.52 3.12 23.41
C GLN A 176 8.97 4.30 22.59
N THR A 177 9.76 5.35 22.40
CA THR A 177 9.41 6.50 21.57
C THR A 177 9.35 6.10 20.09
N GLU A 178 10.35 5.37 19.57
CA GLU A 178 10.34 4.88 18.18
C GLU A 178 9.12 4.00 17.86
N GLN A 179 8.67 3.19 18.82
CA GLN A 179 7.45 2.38 18.64
C GLN A 179 6.20 3.26 18.54
N GLN A 180 6.17 4.39 19.24
CA GLN A 180 5.09 5.37 19.14
C GLN A 180 5.13 6.11 17.81
N HIS A 181 6.31 6.56 17.36
CA HIS A 181 6.50 7.14 16.03
C HIS A 181 6.04 6.20 14.92
N LEU A 182 6.49 4.94 14.95
CA LEU A 182 6.04 3.93 14.00
C LEU A 182 4.51 3.78 14.02
N ALA A 183 3.88 3.73 15.20
CA ALA A 183 2.43 3.62 15.30
C ALA A 183 1.71 4.84 14.70
N LEU A 184 2.23 6.06 14.92
CA LEU A 184 1.71 7.29 14.33
C LEU A 184 1.81 7.27 12.79
N ILE A 185 2.96 6.89 12.25
CA ILE A 185 3.17 6.78 10.81
C ILE A 185 2.32 5.66 10.21
N GLU A 186 2.18 4.52 10.89
CA GLU A 186 1.34 3.41 10.45
C GLU A 186 -0.16 3.76 10.39
N ALA A 187 -0.62 4.72 11.19
CA ALA A 187 -1.99 5.24 11.14
C ALA A 187 -2.24 6.08 9.88
N VAL A 188 -1.19 6.71 9.33
CA VAL A 188 -1.27 7.53 8.10
C VAL A 188 -1.01 6.67 6.85
N VAL A 189 -0.03 5.77 6.89
CA VAL A 189 0.48 5.02 5.73
C VAL A 189 -0.24 3.67 5.58
N PRO A 190 -1.09 3.49 4.54
CA PRO A 190 -1.80 2.24 4.33
C PRO A 190 -0.83 1.07 4.11
N ARG A 191 -1.20 -0.13 4.59
CA ARG A 191 -0.34 -1.33 4.48
C ARG A 191 0.14 -1.63 3.05
N SER A 192 -0.71 -1.41 2.04
CA SER A 192 -0.39 -1.63 0.63
C SER A 192 0.57 -0.59 0.03
N GLN A 193 0.83 0.51 0.76
CA GLN A 193 1.69 1.61 0.36
C GLN A 193 3.02 1.64 1.10
N ARG A 194 3.26 0.72 2.03
CA ARG A 194 4.53 0.57 2.74
C ARG A 194 5.59 -0.02 1.80
N SER A 195 6.87 0.19 2.11
CA SER A 195 7.95 -0.26 1.24
C SER A 195 7.98 -1.77 1.08
N ARG A 196 8.13 -2.25 -0.17
CA ARG A 196 8.30 -3.69 -0.46
C ARG A 196 9.61 -4.25 0.06
N LEU A 197 10.60 -3.39 0.26
CA LEU A 197 11.92 -3.74 0.80
C LEU A 197 11.98 -3.66 2.33
N LEU A 198 10.84 -3.53 3.02
CA LEU A 198 10.78 -3.48 4.48
C LEU A 198 11.62 -4.55 5.18
N PRO A 199 11.62 -5.85 4.79
CA PRO A 199 12.46 -6.85 5.44
C PRO A 199 13.96 -6.54 5.38
N LEU A 200 14.43 -5.94 4.27
CA LEU A 200 15.83 -5.51 4.13
C LEU A 200 16.14 -4.38 5.11
N TRP A 201 15.22 -3.41 5.24
CA TRP A 201 15.39 -2.27 6.15
C TRP A 201 15.36 -2.67 7.63
N LEU A 202 14.50 -3.63 8.00
CA LEU A 202 14.49 -4.19 9.35
C LEU A 202 15.83 -4.87 9.70
N ALA A 203 16.37 -5.64 8.76
CA ALA A 203 17.67 -6.29 8.94
C ALA A 203 18.80 -5.26 9.03
N ALA A 204 18.82 -4.25 8.14
CA ALA A 204 19.80 -3.19 8.15
C ALA A 204 19.76 -2.38 9.46
N GLY A 205 18.57 -1.99 9.92
CA GLY A 205 18.40 -1.30 11.21
C GLY A 205 18.94 -2.12 12.37
N TRP A 206 18.60 -3.41 12.44
CA TRP A 206 19.12 -4.30 13.48
C TRP A 206 20.65 -4.37 13.47
N VAL A 207 21.26 -4.55 12.30
CA VAL A 207 22.73 -4.59 12.14
C VAL A 207 23.37 -3.27 12.57
N THR A 208 22.79 -2.13 12.17
CA THR A 208 23.26 -0.79 12.54
C THR A 208 23.26 -0.57 14.05
N GLY A 209 22.30 -1.12 14.79
CA GLY A 209 22.29 -1.04 16.26
C GLY A 209 23.15 -2.09 16.96
N ALA A 210 23.19 -3.31 16.42
CA ALA A 210 23.92 -4.43 17.02
C ALA A 210 25.44 -4.25 16.90
N LEU A 211 25.95 -3.87 15.73
CA LEU A 211 27.39 -3.77 15.50
C LEU A 211 28.11 -2.80 16.46
N PRO A 212 27.65 -1.56 16.66
CA PRO A 212 28.30 -0.63 17.59
C PRO A 212 28.26 -1.10 19.04
N ALA A 213 27.24 -1.86 19.44
CA ALA A 213 27.13 -2.40 20.79
C ALA A 213 28.28 -3.36 21.16
N LEU A 214 28.92 -3.98 20.16
CA LEU A 214 30.13 -4.78 20.35
C LEU A 214 31.37 -3.95 20.71
N PHE A 215 31.37 -2.65 20.37
CA PHE A 215 32.49 -1.72 20.57
C PHE A 215 32.27 -0.77 21.76
N GLY A 216 31.21 -0.98 22.54
CA GLY A 216 30.94 -0.28 23.79
C GLY A 216 30.06 0.97 23.68
N PRO A 217 29.76 1.62 24.82
CA PRO A 217 28.75 2.69 24.90
C PRO A 217 28.98 3.86 23.94
N ARG A 218 30.22 4.34 23.83
CA ARG A 218 30.56 5.48 22.97
C ARG A 218 30.25 5.23 21.49
N ALA A 219 30.41 3.98 21.02
CA ALA A 219 30.12 3.62 19.63
C ALA A 219 28.60 3.59 19.38
N VAL A 220 27.82 3.09 20.34
CA VAL A 220 26.35 3.13 20.29
C VAL A 220 25.87 4.59 20.21
N TYR A 221 26.27 5.43 21.17
CA TYR A 221 25.84 6.83 21.19
C TYR A 221 26.26 7.61 19.93
N ALA A 222 27.47 7.36 19.41
CA ALA A 222 27.89 7.98 18.15
C ALA A 222 27.05 7.52 16.95
N THR A 223 26.59 6.27 16.94
CA THR A 223 25.73 5.74 15.88
C THR A 223 24.35 6.36 15.95
N ILE A 224 23.75 6.39 17.13
CA ILE A 224 22.43 7.01 17.33
C ILE A 224 22.48 8.50 16.99
N GLU A 225 23.46 9.27 17.49
CA GLU A 225 23.62 10.67 17.12
C GLU A 225 23.67 10.89 15.59
N ALA A 226 24.37 10.01 14.86
CA ALA A 226 24.47 10.10 13.40
C ALA A 226 23.14 9.76 12.70
N VAL A 227 22.41 8.76 13.19
CA VAL A 227 21.07 8.41 12.68
C VAL A 227 20.10 9.56 12.93
N GLU A 228 20.00 10.06 14.17
CA GLU A 228 19.01 11.10 14.49
C GLU A 228 19.31 12.44 13.82
N THR A 229 20.59 12.73 13.54
CA THR A 229 20.94 13.90 12.72
C THR A 229 20.38 13.79 11.30
N PHE A 230 20.40 12.59 10.72
CA PHE A 230 19.79 12.35 9.41
C PHE A 230 18.27 12.43 9.49
N VAL A 231 17.65 11.84 10.51
CA VAL A 231 16.19 11.81 10.66
C VAL A 231 15.62 13.23 10.89
N ASP A 232 16.26 14.05 11.73
CA ASP A 232 15.89 15.47 11.93
C ASP A 232 15.86 16.23 10.58
N THR A 233 16.92 16.08 9.77
CA THR A 233 16.99 16.71 8.45
C THR A 233 15.86 16.23 7.53
N HIS A 234 15.59 14.92 7.53
CA HIS A 234 14.56 14.32 6.69
C HIS A 234 13.14 14.77 7.08
N TYR A 235 12.84 14.90 8.38
CA TYR A 235 11.57 15.47 8.83
C TYR A 235 11.47 16.98 8.52
N ALA A 236 12.55 17.74 8.74
CA ALA A 236 12.58 19.17 8.46
C ALA A 236 12.28 19.47 6.97
N ASP A 237 12.86 18.68 6.06
CA ASP A 237 12.61 18.79 4.62
C ASP A 237 11.13 18.54 4.26
N GLN A 238 10.48 17.58 4.95
CA GLN A 238 9.06 17.30 4.73
C GLN A 238 8.14 18.37 5.30
N VAL A 239 8.44 18.91 6.49
CA VAL A 239 7.69 20.03 7.06
C VAL A 239 7.80 21.25 6.13
N ALA A 240 9.00 21.55 5.63
CA ALA A 240 9.22 22.60 4.64
C ALA A 240 8.47 22.34 3.33
N MET A 241 8.42 21.08 2.86
CA MET A 241 7.63 20.69 1.70
C MET A 241 6.14 21.01 1.90
N ILE A 242 5.58 20.66 3.06
CA ILE A 242 4.17 20.95 3.37
C ILE A 242 3.91 22.45 3.44
N ASP A 243 4.79 23.20 4.12
CA ASP A 243 4.65 24.66 4.28
C ASP A 243 4.76 25.42 2.95
N ALA A 244 5.45 24.84 1.96
CA ALA A 244 5.59 25.41 0.62
C ALA A 244 4.44 25.05 -0.34
N LEU A 245 3.51 24.16 0.03
CA LEU A 245 2.40 23.78 -0.85
C LEU A 245 1.41 24.94 -1.02
N PRO A 246 1.10 25.35 -2.27
CA PRO A 246 0.10 26.38 -2.49
C PRO A 246 -1.31 25.87 -2.13
N ALA A 247 -2.15 26.75 -1.60
CA ALA A 247 -3.52 26.41 -1.23
C ALA A 247 -4.35 25.81 -2.39
N SER A 248 -4.01 26.18 -3.64
CA SER A 248 -4.61 25.64 -4.87
C SER A 248 -4.29 24.17 -5.14
N GLU A 249 -3.17 23.64 -4.61
CA GLU A 249 -2.78 22.24 -4.76
C GLU A 249 -3.27 21.35 -3.60
N THR A 250 -3.92 21.95 -2.59
CA THR A 250 -4.48 21.24 -1.46
C THR A 250 -5.86 20.69 -1.82
N GLN A 251 -5.94 19.38 -2.04
CA GLN A 251 -7.23 18.74 -2.31
C GLN A 251 -8.12 18.75 -1.05
N PRO A 252 -9.44 18.92 -1.19
CA PRO A 252 -10.39 18.78 -0.09
C PRO A 252 -10.22 17.40 0.58
N GLY A 253 -9.97 17.38 1.89
CA GLY A 253 -9.78 16.15 2.67
C GLY A 253 -8.31 15.74 2.90
N ALA A 254 -7.33 16.44 2.33
CA ALA A 254 -5.94 16.31 2.77
C ALA A 254 -5.76 17.01 4.13
N SER A 255 -5.59 16.25 5.20
CA SER A 255 -5.32 16.79 6.55
C SER A 255 -3.86 17.25 6.70
N LEU A 256 -3.37 18.10 5.80
CA LEU A 256 -1.99 18.59 5.79
C LEU A 256 -1.55 19.25 7.12
N PRO A 257 -2.37 20.08 7.80
CA PRO A 257 -1.98 20.64 9.09
C PRO A 257 -1.74 19.59 10.18
N ALA A 258 -2.60 18.57 10.22
CA ALA A 258 -2.46 17.47 11.17
C ALA A 258 -1.22 16.62 10.87
N LEU A 259 -0.96 16.36 9.58
CA LEU A 259 0.23 15.66 9.16
C LEU A 259 1.51 16.44 9.49
N ARG A 260 1.54 17.74 9.18
CA ARG A 260 2.66 18.63 9.53
C ARG A 260 2.93 18.61 11.03
N GLN A 261 1.89 18.71 11.86
CA GLN A 261 2.02 18.65 13.31
C GLN A 261 2.61 17.30 13.76
N LEU A 262 2.12 16.18 13.21
CA LEU A 262 2.65 14.86 13.49
C LEU A 262 4.15 14.76 13.17
N LEU A 263 4.56 15.20 11.97
CA LEU A 263 5.96 15.16 11.54
C LEU A 263 6.84 16.05 12.41
N GLU A 264 6.36 17.24 12.79
CA GLU A 264 7.09 18.15 13.68
C GLU A 264 7.22 17.58 15.10
N THR A 265 6.20 16.90 15.62
CA THR A 265 6.30 16.20 16.91
C THR A 265 7.39 15.12 16.86
N CYS A 266 7.37 14.25 15.85
CA CYS A 266 8.41 13.22 15.69
C CYS A 266 9.80 13.87 15.58
N ARG A 267 9.94 14.92 14.77
CA ARG A 267 11.21 15.67 14.59
C ARG A 267 11.77 16.20 15.91
N LEU A 268 10.93 16.78 16.76
CA LEU A 268 11.37 17.33 18.05
C LEU A 268 11.85 16.22 19.00
N ASP A 269 11.20 15.06 18.96
CA ASP A 269 11.63 13.88 19.71
C ASP A 269 12.98 13.37 19.17
N GLU A 270 13.20 13.34 17.85
CA GLU A 270 14.52 12.98 17.28
C GLU A 270 15.64 13.95 17.61
N VAL A 271 15.33 15.25 17.67
CA VAL A 271 16.28 16.26 18.15
C VAL A 271 16.68 15.96 19.60
N ALA A 272 15.72 15.62 20.45
CA ALA A 272 15.99 15.23 21.83
C ALA A 272 16.82 13.92 21.91
N HIS A 273 16.51 12.94 21.07
CA HIS A 273 17.27 11.69 20.98
C HIS A 273 18.74 11.94 20.59
N ARG A 274 18.96 12.76 19.54
CA ARG A 274 20.29 13.18 19.09
C ARG A 274 21.08 13.83 20.21
N ASP A 275 20.45 14.76 20.92
CA ASP A 275 21.12 15.57 21.93
C ASP A 275 21.42 14.75 23.21
N ASP A 276 20.56 13.81 23.60
CA ASP A 276 20.85 12.82 24.67
C ASP A 276 22.02 11.90 24.28
N ALA A 277 22.02 11.35 23.07
CA ALA A 277 23.13 10.53 22.57
C ALA A 277 24.45 11.31 22.53
N ARG A 278 24.42 12.57 22.08
CA ARG A 278 25.58 13.47 22.07
C ARG A 278 26.10 13.72 23.49
N ALA A 279 25.20 14.01 24.44
CA ALA A 279 25.57 14.27 25.82
C ALA A 279 26.27 13.05 26.46
N ARG A 280 25.74 11.85 26.25
CA ARG A 280 26.31 10.59 26.76
C ARG A 280 27.59 10.16 26.06
N ARG A 281 27.73 10.45 24.76
CA ARG A 281 29.01 10.28 24.05
C ARG A 281 30.10 11.16 24.66
N GLY A 282 29.73 12.36 25.13
CA GLY A 282 30.66 13.33 25.71
C GLY A 282 31.55 14.04 24.69
N ALA A 283 32.26 15.07 25.15
CA ALA A 283 32.91 16.07 24.29
C ALA A 283 34.17 15.61 23.52
N ALA A 284 34.70 14.41 23.80
CA ALA A 284 35.91 13.95 23.13
C ALA A 284 35.66 13.75 21.61
N PRO A 285 36.57 14.20 20.74
CA PRO A 285 36.40 14.11 19.29
C PRO A 285 36.21 12.66 18.85
N ALA A 286 35.30 12.44 17.91
CA ALA A 286 35.10 11.13 17.32
C ALA A 286 36.38 10.66 16.62
N GLY A 287 36.86 9.46 16.98
CA GLY A 287 37.98 8.83 16.30
C GLY A 287 37.71 8.66 14.79
N VAL A 288 38.75 8.44 14.00
CA VAL A 288 38.62 8.25 12.53
C VAL A 288 37.63 7.14 12.19
N ALA A 289 37.68 6.01 12.90
CA ALA A 289 36.74 4.90 12.70
C ALA A 289 35.28 5.31 12.96
N ALA A 290 35.01 6.08 14.01
CA ALA A 290 33.66 6.54 14.33
C ALA A 290 33.14 7.55 13.29
N ARG A 291 34.00 8.42 12.76
CA ARG A 291 33.63 9.35 11.67
C ARG A 291 33.33 8.63 10.36
N LEU A 292 34.15 7.63 10.00
CA LEU A 292 33.91 6.80 8.83
C LEU A 292 32.61 6.00 8.97
N TRP A 293 32.36 5.45 10.16
CA TRP A 293 31.11 4.76 10.47
C TRP A 293 29.89 5.69 10.34
N ALA A 294 29.95 6.88 10.94
CA ALA A 294 28.88 7.87 10.80
C ALA A 294 28.62 8.25 9.33
N ALA A 295 29.67 8.39 8.52
CA ALA A 295 29.54 8.66 7.09
C ALA A 295 28.88 7.48 6.33
N VAL A 296 29.21 6.24 6.69
CA VAL A 296 28.57 5.02 6.14
C VAL A 296 27.09 4.99 6.52
N VAL A 297 26.76 5.23 7.78
CA VAL A 297 25.37 5.26 8.28
C VAL A 297 24.58 6.36 7.56
N GLY A 298 25.09 7.59 7.50
CA GLY A 298 24.42 8.70 6.81
C GLY A 298 24.22 8.44 5.31
N SER A 299 25.26 7.93 4.63
CA SER A 299 25.16 7.58 3.20
C SER A 299 24.19 6.42 2.95
N GLY A 300 24.19 5.43 3.86
CA GLY A 300 23.27 4.28 3.84
C GLY A 300 21.83 4.71 4.03
N SER A 301 21.54 5.57 5.00
CA SER A 301 20.20 6.13 5.23
C SER A 301 19.71 6.94 4.03
N ALA A 302 20.56 7.79 3.44
CA ALA A 302 20.21 8.54 2.22
C ALA A 302 19.95 7.63 1.01
N ALA A 303 20.68 6.52 0.87
CA ALA A 303 20.42 5.52 -0.15
C ALA A 303 19.09 4.79 0.11
N ALA A 304 18.82 4.39 1.36
CA ALA A 304 17.59 3.74 1.76
C ALA A 304 16.35 4.60 1.48
N VAL A 305 16.41 5.91 1.77
CA VAL A 305 15.35 6.87 1.43
C VAL A 305 15.14 6.92 -0.09
N ARG A 306 16.20 7.12 -0.88
CA ARG A 306 16.06 7.17 -2.36
C ARG A 306 15.41 5.92 -2.94
N VAL A 307 15.80 4.75 -2.45
CA VAL A 307 15.24 3.47 -2.91
C VAL A 307 13.78 3.31 -2.45
N SER A 308 13.49 3.61 -1.18
CA SER A 308 12.17 3.46 -0.58
C SER A 308 11.14 4.44 -1.14
N ARG A 309 11.55 5.60 -1.67
CA ARG A 309 10.64 6.52 -2.39
C ARG A 309 9.95 5.85 -3.57
N HIS A 310 10.56 4.82 -4.16
CA HIS A 310 10.09 4.18 -5.39
C HIS A 310 9.58 2.74 -5.21
N LEU A 311 9.85 2.09 -4.07
CA LEU A 311 9.62 0.65 -3.85
C LEU A 311 8.83 0.32 -2.58
#